data_AF-A0A132ZI60-F1
#
_entry.id   AF-A0A132ZI60-F1
#
_cell.length_a   1.000
_cell.length_b   1.000
_cell.length_c   1.000
_cell.angle_alpha   90.00
_cell.angle_beta   90.00
_cell.angle_gamma   90.00
#
_symmetry.space_group_name_H-M   'P 1'
#
loop_
_entity.id
_entity.type
_entity.pdbx_description
1 polymer ?
#
loop_
_entity_poly.entity_id
_entity_poly.type
_entity_poly.pdbx_seq_one_letter_code
_entity_poly.pdbx_strand_id
1 'polypeptide(L)'
;MDELIAKVEQWAKDKGLDQADFSKQMLKTVEEIGEVAASLARKDEHGLRDGIGDVVVTLIILAMQNDMDLYECLDFAYDEIKGRTGKMVNGVFVKSSDLK
;
A
#
# COMPACT_ATOMS: atom_id res chain seq x y z
N MET A 1 -10.34 2.63 10.65
CA MET A 1 -9.56 2.61 9.40
C MET A 1 -10.36 3.31 8.31
N ASP A 2 -11.62 2.93 8.19
CA ASP A 2 -12.62 3.48 7.26
C ASP A 2 -12.72 5.01 7.35
N GLU A 3 -12.74 5.59 8.55
CA GLU A 3 -12.75 7.05 8.72
C GLU A 3 -11.51 7.77 8.16
N LEU A 4 -10.34 7.12 8.16
CA LEU A 4 -9.12 7.71 7.61
C LEU A 4 -9.07 7.55 6.08
N ILE A 5 -9.51 6.40 5.57
CA ILE A 5 -9.65 6.17 4.13
C ILE A 5 -10.57 7.23 3.51
N ALA A 6 -11.76 7.42 4.08
CA ALA A 6 -12.72 8.41 3.61
C ALA A 6 -12.17 9.85 3.65
N LYS A 7 -11.33 10.20 4.63
CA LYS A 7 -10.68 11.52 4.69
C LYS A 7 -9.66 11.71 3.56
N VAL A 8 -8.89 10.67 3.24
CA VAL A 8 -7.91 10.70 2.14
C VAL A 8 -8.64 10.80 0.79
N GLU A 9 -9.70 10.03 0.59
CA GLU A 9 -10.53 10.10 -0.63
C GLU A 9 -11.15 11.48 -0.80
N GLN A 10 -11.71 12.05 0.27
CA GLN A 10 -12.28 13.40 0.21
C GLN A 10 -11.20 14.44 -0.11
N TRP A 11 -10.04 14.36 0.54
CA TRP A 11 -8.91 15.23 0.23
C TRP A 11 -8.47 15.09 -1.24
N ALA A 12 -8.45 13.87 -1.78
CA ALA A 12 -8.09 13.61 -3.17
C ALA A 12 -9.11 14.20 -4.16
N LYS A 13 -10.41 14.08 -3.86
CA LYS A 13 -11.50 14.75 -4.62
C LYS A 13 -11.37 16.27 -4.58
N ASP A 14 -11.07 16.83 -3.41
CA ASP A 14 -10.87 18.28 -3.24
C ASP A 14 -9.68 18.81 -4.05
N LYS A 15 -8.74 17.92 -4.44
CA LYS A 15 -7.58 18.23 -5.30
C LYS A 15 -7.76 17.82 -6.75
N GLY A 16 -8.90 17.23 -7.12
CA GLY A 16 -9.15 16.69 -8.46
C GLY A 16 -8.25 15.50 -8.83
N LEU A 17 -7.68 14.82 -7.84
CA LEU A 17 -6.85 13.63 -8.08
C LEU A 17 -7.70 12.42 -8.46
N ASP A 18 -8.96 12.37 -8.03
CA ASP A 18 -9.92 11.33 -8.39
C ASP A 18 -10.18 11.23 -9.91
N GLN A 19 -10.05 12.34 -10.63
CA GLN A 19 -10.22 12.41 -12.09
C GLN A 19 -8.90 12.45 -12.86
N ALA A 20 -7.75 12.38 -12.17
CA ALA A 20 -6.43 12.41 -12.80
C ALA A 20 -6.07 11.06 -13.46
N ASP A 21 -5.04 11.07 -14.31
CA ASP A 21 -4.51 9.85 -14.93
C ASP A 21 -3.93 8.91 -13.86
N PHE A 22 -4.58 7.76 -13.65
CA PHE A 22 -4.16 6.74 -12.70
C PHE A 22 -2.77 6.17 -12.98
N SER A 23 -2.28 6.26 -14.23
CA SER A 23 -0.91 5.87 -14.56
C SER A 23 0.10 6.77 -13.86
N LYS A 24 -0.20 8.06 -13.68
CA LYS A 24 0.63 9.00 -12.91
C LYS A 24 0.53 8.74 -11.41
N GLN A 25 -0.64 8.35 -10.93
CA GLN A 25 -0.82 7.96 -9.54
C GLN A 25 0.00 6.70 -9.20
N MET A 26 0.08 5.73 -10.12
CA MET A 26 0.95 4.56 -9.96
C MET A 26 2.42 4.97 -9.91
N LEU A 27 2.87 5.92 -10.74
CA LEU A 27 4.23 6.44 -10.65
C LEU A 27 4.53 7.09 -9.29
N LYS A 28 3.58 7.84 -8.73
CA LYS A 28 3.70 8.41 -7.39
C LYS A 28 3.77 7.32 -6.32
N THR A 29 2.97 6.27 -6.44
CA THR A 29 3.06 5.10 -5.53
C THR A 29 4.45 4.46 -5.55
N VAL A 30 5.08 4.32 -6.73
CA VAL A 30 6.44 3.79 -6.86
C VAL A 30 7.48 4.73 -6.24
N GLU A 31 7.29 6.04 -6.36
CA GLU A 31 8.12 7.05 -5.70
C GLU A 31 8.11 6.87 -4.17
N GLU A 32 6.92 6.75 -3.54
CA GLU A 32 6.81 6.56 -2.09
C GLU A 32 7.44 5.25 -1.60
N ILE A 33 7.32 4.17 -2.39
CA ILE A 33 8.04 2.92 -2.11
C ILE A 33 9.56 3.14 -2.12
N GLY A 34 10.05 3.99 -3.03
CA GLY A 34 11.45 4.40 -3.09
C GLY A 34 11.88 5.16 -1.83
N GLU A 35 11.03 6.02 -1.29
CA GLU A 35 11.30 6.76 -0.05
C GLU A 35 11.36 5.83 1.17
N VAL A 36 10.48 4.82 1.24
CA VAL A 36 10.54 3.75 2.25
C VAL A 36 11.89 3.02 2.17
N ALA A 37 12.31 2.63 0.97
CA ALA A 37 13.58 1.94 0.76
C ALA A 37 14.78 2.81 1.18
N ALA A 38 14.76 4.10 0.82
CA ALA A 38 15.80 5.05 1.19
C ALA A 38 15.89 5.25 2.71
N SER A 39 14.74 5.36 3.39
CA SER A 39 14.65 5.53 4.84
C SER A 39 15.18 4.30 5.59
N LEU A 40 14.84 3.08 5.14
CA LEU A 40 15.41 1.83 5.67
C LEU A 40 16.93 1.79 5.52
N ALA A 41 17.45 2.14 4.34
CA ALA A 41 18.89 2.14 4.08
C ALA A 41 19.66 3.13 4.99
N ARG A 42 18.99 4.21 5.41
CA ARG A 42 19.56 5.27 6.27
C ARG A 42 19.26 5.08 7.76
N LYS A 43 18.47 4.07 8.14
CA LYS A 43 17.95 3.88 9.52
C LYS A 43 17.20 5.12 10.03
N ASP A 44 16.48 5.79 9.13
CA ASP A 44 15.65 6.94 9.44
C ASP A 44 14.25 6.47 9.83
N GLU A 45 13.99 6.35 11.14
CA GLU A 45 12.69 5.89 11.65
C GLU A 45 11.55 6.87 11.34
N HIS A 46 11.85 8.18 11.29
CA HIS A 46 10.84 9.18 11.00
C HIS A 46 10.45 9.11 9.52
N GLY A 47 11.43 9.15 8.62
CA GLY A 47 11.20 8.99 7.18
C GLY A 47 10.55 7.65 6.84
N LEU A 48 10.88 6.58 7.57
CA LEU A 48 10.24 5.28 7.38
C LEU A 48 8.75 5.32 7.72
N ARG A 49 8.38 5.96 8.84
CA ARG A 49 6.98 6.09 9.23
C ARG A 49 6.18 6.94 8.24
N ASP A 50 6.78 8.02 7.76
CA ASP A 50 6.18 8.94 6.79
C ASP A 50 5.94 8.23 5.45
N GLY A 51 7.00 7.65 4.87
CA GLY A 51 6.91 6.95 3.59
C GLY A 51 5.96 5.75 3.60
N ILE A 52 5.85 5.00 4.71
CA ILE A 52 4.84 3.94 4.81
C ILE A 52 3.43 4.54 4.75
N GLY A 53 3.20 5.67 5.42
CA GLY A 53 1.93 6.39 5.36
C GLY A 53 1.63 6.88 3.95
N ASP A 54 2.60 7.47 3.27
CA ASP A 54 2.44 7.99 1.91
C ASP A 54 2.15 6.89 0.89
N VAL A 55 2.81 5.73 1.00
CA VAL A 55 2.45 4.55 0.18
C VAL A 55 0.97 4.18 0.35
N VAL A 56 0.45 4.19 1.58
CA VAL A 56 -0.96 3.88 1.81
C VAL A 56 -1.86 4.98 1.24
N VAL A 57 -1.51 6.26 1.41
CA VAL A 57 -2.26 7.38 0.82
C VAL A 57 -2.34 7.24 -0.70
N THR A 58 -1.23 6.95 -1.36
CA THR A 58 -1.22 6.83 -2.82
C THR A 58 -2.00 5.62 -3.30
N LEU A 59 -2.01 4.51 -2.54
CA LEU A 59 -2.83 3.33 -2.83
C LEU A 59 -4.32 3.57 -2.64
N ILE A 60 -4.74 4.33 -1.60
CA ILE A 60 -6.16 4.74 -1.45
C ILE A 60 -6.63 5.48 -2.70
N ILE A 61 -5.84 6.46 -3.14
CA ILE A 61 -6.18 7.28 -4.32
C ILE A 61 -6.19 6.42 -5.59
N LEU A 62 -5.23 5.51 -5.74
CA LEU A 62 -5.18 4.62 -6.90
C LEU A 62 -6.38 3.67 -6.96
N ALA A 63 -6.81 3.11 -5.82
CA ALA A 63 -8.01 2.29 -5.73
C ALA A 63 -9.25 3.12 -6.14
N MET A 64 -9.41 4.31 -5.55
CA MET A 64 -10.52 5.22 -5.85
C MET A 64 -10.60 5.58 -7.35
N GLN A 65 -9.46 5.85 -8.00
CA GLN A 65 -9.40 6.15 -9.45
C GLN A 65 -9.79 4.96 -10.35
N ASN A 66 -9.78 3.74 -9.81
CA ASN A 66 -10.17 2.52 -10.50
C ASN A 66 -11.53 1.98 -10.02
N ASP A 67 -12.36 2.85 -9.43
CA ASP A 67 -13.68 2.51 -8.89
C ASP A 67 -13.65 1.40 -7.81
N MET A 68 -12.58 1.38 -7.01
CA MET A 68 -12.38 0.43 -5.90
C MET A 68 -12.18 1.17 -4.57
N ASP A 69 -12.38 0.45 -3.47
CA ASP A 69 -12.03 0.89 -2.12
C ASP A 69 -10.80 0.12 -1.59
N LEU A 70 -9.91 0.80 -0.85
CA LEU A 70 -8.69 0.16 -0.34
C LEU A 70 -9.00 -0.98 0.65
N TYR A 71 -10.03 -0.82 1.48
CA TYR A 71 -10.42 -1.86 2.43
C TYR A 71 -10.90 -3.11 1.69
N GLU A 72 -11.71 -2.97 0.64
CA GLU A 72 -12.10 -4.08 -0.24
C GLU A 72 -10.87 -4.78 -0.85
N CYS A 73 -9.92 -4.03 -1.40
CA CYS A 73 -8.68 -4.60 -1.94
C CYS A 73 -7.88 -5.37 -0.88
N LEU A 74 -7.83 -4.85 0.35
CA LEU A 74 -7.13 -5.48 1.46
C LEU A 74 -7.85 -6.74 1.95
N ASP A 75 -9.18 -6.71 2.04
CA ASP A 75 -10.00 -7.87 2.43
C ASP A 75 -9.82 -9.02 1.45
N PHE A 76 -9.85 -8.73 0.14
CA PHE A 76 -9.57 -9.71 -0.90
C PHE A 76 -8.17 -10.32 -0.76
N ALA A 77 -7.14 -9.48 -0.52
CA ALA A 77 -5.78 -9.96 -0.29
C ALA A 77 -5.65 -10.77 1.00
N TYR A 78 -6.38 -10.40 2.07
CA TYR A 78 -6.38 -11.12 3.33
C TYR A 78 -6.96 -12.54 3.16
N ASP A 79 -8.05 -12.66 2.42
CA ASP A 79 -8.69 -13.94 2.13
C ASP A 79 -7.76 -14.93 1.42
N GLU A 80 -6.87 -14.43 0.57
CA GLU A 80 -5.82 -15.21 -0.09
C GLU A 80 -4.66 -15.62 0.82
N ILE A 81 -4.43 -14.92 1.95
CA ILE A 81 -3.31 -15.19 2.85
C ILE A 81 -3.70 -15.85 4.18
N LYS A 82 -4.95 -15.70 4.63
CA LYS A 82 -5.41 -16.16 5.97
C LYS A 82 -5.25 -17.66 6.20
N GLY A 83 -5.36 -18.46 5.13
CA GLY A 83 -5.19 -19.91 5.17
C GLY A 83 -3.77 -20.41 4.85
N ARG A 84 -2.81 -19.52 4.60
CA ARG A 84 -1.46 -19.94 4.16
C ARG A 84 -0.72 -20.63 5.28
N THR A 85 -0.22 -21.83 4.97
CA THR A 85 0.72 -22.56 5.81
C THR A 85 2.14 -22.39 5.28
N GLY A 86 3.13 -22.39 6.17
CA GLY A 86 4.52 -22.13 5.82
C GLY A 86 5.41 -21.97 7.04
N LYS A 87 6.66 -21.57 6.82
CA LYS A 87 7.60 -21.22 7.89
C LYS A 87 8.52 -20.08 7.47
N MET A 88 9.07 -19.37 8.45
CA MET A 88 10.10 -18.37 8.21
C MET A 88 11.43 -19.06 7.88
N VAL A 89 12.06 -18.66 6.77
CA VAL A 89 13.39 -19.11 6.34
C VAL A 89 14.19 -17.88 5.94
N ASN A 90 15.30 -17.62 6.62
CA ASN A 90 16.19 -16.48 6.35
C ASN A 90 15.45 -15.12 6.28
N GLY A 91 14.48 -14.90 7.16
CA GLY A 91 13.72 -13.65 7.24
C GLY A 91 12.54 -13.53 6.27
N VAL A 92 12.25 -14.55 5.46
CA VAL A 92 11.13 -14.57 4.52
C VAL A 92 10.15 -15.68 4.87
N PHE A 93 8.86 -15.42 4.75
CA PHE A 93 7.84 -16.46 4.88
C PHE A 93 7.81 -17.33 3.61
N VAL A 94 8.06 -18.63 3.76
CA VAL A 94 8.03 -19.60 2.66
C VAL A 94 6.82 -20.52 2.83
N LYS A 95 5.98 -20.61 1.78
CA LYS A 95 4.77 -21.45 1.79
C LYS A 95 5.13 -22.92 1.91
N SER A 96 4.28 -23.72 2.58
CA SER A 96 4.51 -25.16 2.73
C SER A 96 4.61 -25.91 1.40
N SER A 97 3.91 -25.47 0.35
CA SER A 97 4.02 -26.03 -1.00
C SER A 97 5.40 -25.86 -1.63
N ASP A 98 6.13 -24.83 -1.20
CA ASP A 98 7.42 -24.42 -1.79
C ASP A 98 8.60 -24.99 -0.97
N LEU A 99 8.30 -25.55 0.21
CA LEU A 99 9.24 -26.30 1.04
C LEU A 99 9.33 -27.74 0.51
N LYS A 100 10.33 -28.00 -0.31
CA LYS A 100 10.69 -29.36 -0.77
C LYS A 100 11.20 -30.22 0.38
#